data_AF-A0A4P7UCA2-F1
#
_entry.id   AF-A0A4P7UCA2-F1
#
_cell.length_a   1.000
_cell.length_b   1.000
_cell.length_c   1.000
_cell.angle_alpha   90.00
_cell.angle_beta   90.00
_cell.angle_gamma   90.00
#
_symmetry.space_group_name_H-M   'P 1'
#
loop_
_entity.id
_entity.type
_entity.pdbx_description
1 polymer ?
#
loop_
_entity_poly.entity_id
_entity_poly.type
_entity_poly.pdbx_seq_one_letter_code
_entity_poly.pdbx_strand_id
1 'polypeptide(L)'
;MIIGNNTSVAPSALLNVSTSVPFLMVSQADGARLKSLPAGVAASVHLKDPSLPADRHRWLIGETTSISSLRDMWNPRCAGNPATVTDAQYHCATSDSGGVHYNSGVPNRAFSLFVDGGTFDGHTVTGVGLDRAAHVWWRANTAHLTPISGFPDFANALAESCQTLVGQPLKPLTLTDTTPAASVTPLTATDCEQLDEVIEATELRTDVAVRCNFRMRFTPGDIASACGAGTTTVTGLVEDFDGGAAGWTAEVQKAADSQAVAWGLTSRVSGSAGTVAFAANPQGECQTGNVAGNSMLLSPSVTVPTDALSPRLRFRHQVSLEGDYDGGNVKVSVNDGPFTAPPRAAGCTTHPRRPSSRTTPRTRGGATPSSASGPGPATTRATSARPGASPSSTWPQPASPPATR
;
A
#
# COMPACT_ATOMS: atom_id res chain seq x y z
N MET A 1 -22.02 -3.80 -46.03
CA MET A 1 -22.69 -2.65 -46.68
C MET A 1 -23.23 -1.70 -45.62
N ILE A 2 -23.02 -0.39 -45.70
CA ILE A 2 -23.64 0.58 -44.77
C ILE A 2 -24.87 1.18 -45.45
N ILE A 3 -26.04 1.04 -44.82
CA ILE A 3 -27.33 1.53 -45.33
C ILE A 3 -27.78 2.67 -44.43
N GLY A 4 -27.87 3.89 -44.98
CA GLY A 4 -28.43 5.03 -44.26
C GLY A 4 -29.96 4.95 -44.23
N ASN A 5 -30.58 5.11 -43.07
CA ASN A 5 -32.02 5.19 -42.93
C ASN A 5 -32.58 6.41 -43.70
N ASN A 6 -33.83 6.34 -44.17
CA ASN A 6 -34.52 7.44 -44.86
C ASN A 6 -35.32 8.34 -43.90
N THR A 7 -35.31 8.03 -42.60
CA THR A 7 -35.97 8.80 -41.54
C THR A 7 -34.97 9.22 -40.46
N SER A 8 -35.29 10.27 -39.71
CA SER A 8 -34.44 10.83 -38.64
C SER A 8 -34.33 9.93 -37.40
N VAL A 9 -35.12 8.86 -37.31
CA VAL A 9 -35.13 7.94 -36.18
C VAL A 9 -33.98 6.93 -36.32
N ALA A 10 -33.23 6.72 -35.23
CA ALA A 10 -32.17 5.71 -35.18
C ALA A 10 -32.76 4.30 -35.44
N PRO A 11 -32.09 3.46 -36.24
CA PRO A 11 -32.61 2.13 -36.56
C PRO A 11 -32.78 1.29 -35.28
N SER A 12 -34.00 0.78 -35.05
CA SER A 12 -34.37 0.08 -33.82
C SER A 12 -33.94 -1.39 -33.77
N ALA A 13 -33.38 -1.92 -34.85
CA ALA A 13 -32.75 -3.25 -34.90
C ALA A 13 -31.80 -3.37 -36.11
N LEU A 14 -30.75 -4.17 -35.97
CA LEU A 14 -30.15 -4.88 -37.11
C LEU A 14 -31.19 -5.94 -37.51
N LEU A 15 -31.78 -5.83 -38.70
CA LEU A 15 -32.83 -6.75 -39.14
C LEU A 15 -32.37 -8.21 -38.96
N ASN A 16 -33.17 -8.99 -38.22
CA ASN A 16 -33.02 -10.45 -38.10
C ASN A 16 -33.50 -11.14 -39.38
N VAL A 17 -32.77 -10.93 -40.48
CA VAL A 17 -32.96 -11.65 -41.73
C VAL A 17 -31.63 -12.24 -42.16
N SER A 18 -31.60 -13.54 -42.45
CA SER A 18 -30.40 -14.22 -42.93
C SER A 18 -30.05 -13.72 -44.33
N THR A 19 -29.31 -12.63 -44.42
CA THR A 19 -28.75 -12.15 -45.69
C THR A 19 -27.31 -12.61 -45.82
N SER A 20 -26.94 -13.10 -47.00
CA SER A 20 -25.58 -13.55 -47.35
C SER A 20 -24.53 -12.43 -47.40
N VAL A 21 -24.93 -11.17 -47.20
CA VAL A 21 -24.04 -10.01 -47.18
C VAL A 21 -24.24 -9.26 -45.86
N PRO A 22 -23.22 -9.13 -44.99
CA PRO A 22 -23.34 -8.37 -43.76
C PRO A 22 -23.56 -6.87 -44.08
N PHE A 23 -24.60 -6.30 -43.49
CA PHE A 23 -24.90 -4.88 -43.60
C PHE A 23 -25.17 -4.24 -42.24
N LEU A 24 -24.88 -2.94 -42.15
CA LEU A 24 -25.07 -2.10 -40.98
C LEU A 24 -26.05 -0.99 -41.36
N MET A 25 -27.12 -0.82 -40.59
CA MET A 25 -27.99 0.35 -40.73
C MET A 25 -27.51 1.49 -39.81
N VAL A 26 -27.44 2.70 -40.33
CA VAL A 26 -27.08 3.92 -39.59
C VAL A 26 -28.19 4.96 -39.70
N SER A 27 -28.18 5.98 -38.83
CA SER A 27 -29.16 7.07 -38.90
C SER A 27 -29.12 7.80 -40.25
N GLN A 28 -30.18 8.54 -40.61
CA GLN A 28 -30.18 9.37 -41.83
C GLN A 28 -29.06 10.41 -41.81
N ALA A 29 -28.77 11.01 -40.65
CA ALA A 29 -27.71 12.00 -40.48
C ALA A 29 -26.32 11.40 -40.70
N ASP A 30 -26.05 10.23 -40.11
CA ASP A 30 -24.78 9.53 -40.29
C ASP A 30 -24.62 9.01 -41.73
N GLY A 31 -25.70 8.53 -42.34
CA GLY A 31 -25.73 8.15 -43.75
C GLY A 31 -25.39 9.33 -44.67
N ALA A 32 -25.93 10.52 -44.41
CA ALA A 32 -25.60 11.73 -45.16
C ALA A 32 -24.13 12.14 -44.96
N ARG A 33 -23.62 12.05 -43.73
CA ARG A 33 -22.22 12.36 -43.39
C ARG A 33 -21.25 11.41 -44.10
N LEU A 34 -21.54 10.11 -44.13
CA LEU A 34 -20.73 9.13 -44.87
C LEU A 34 -20.74 9.38 -46.38
N LYS A 35 -21.90 9.75 -46.96
CA LYS A 35 -22.00 10.11 -48.38
C LYS A 35 -21.27 11.40 -48.75
N SER A 36 -21.06 12.29 -47.79
CA SER A 36 -20.33 13.55 -48.00
C SER A 36 -18.82 13.41 -47.93
N LEU A 37 -18.29 12.23 -47.60
CA LEU A 37 -16.85 12.01 -47.54
C LEU A 37 -16.21 12.10 -48.94
N PRO A 38 -15.05 12.79 -49.07
CA PRO A 38 -14.33 12.84 -50.34
C PRO A 38 -13.89 11.45 -50.82
N ALA A 39 -13.85 11.26 -52.13
CA ALA A 39 -13.36 10.02 -52.72
C ALA A 39 -11.90 9.74 -52.31
N GLY A 40 -11.60 8.49 -51.94
CA GLY A 40 -10.25 8.06 -51.54
C GLY A 40 -9.89 8.27 -50.07
N VAL A 41 -10.79 8.83 -49.25
CA VAL A 41 -10.58 8.95 -47.80
C VAL A 41 -10.82 7.61 -47.11
N ALA A 42 -9.82 7.09 -46.42
CA ALA A 42 -9.98 5.97 -45.50
C ALA A 42 -10.76 6.42 -44.27
N ALA A 43 -11.96 5.87 -44.05
CA ALA A 43 -12.77 6.12 -42.87
C ALA A 43 -12.86 4.84 -42.02
N SER A 44 -12.70 5.00 -40.70
CA SER A 44 -12.95 3.92 -39.74
C SER A 44 -14.31 4.16 -39.08
N VAL A 45 -15.15 3.13 -39.03
CA VAL A 45 -16.48 3.18 -38.40
C VAL A 45 -16.42 2.43 -37.08
N HIS A 46 -16.64 3.14 -35.97
CA HIS A 46 -16.78 2.54 -34.65
C HIS A 46 -18.27 2.29 -34.37
N LEU A 47 -18.64 1.03 -34.16
CA LEU A 47 -19.99 0.66 -33.78
C LEU A 47 -20.16 0.88 -32.27
N LYS A 48 -21.08 1.78 -31.91
CA LYS A 48 -21.52 1.98 -30.53
C LYS A 48 -22.93 1.43 -30.41
N ASP A 49 -23.14 0.44 -29.55
CA ASP A 49 -24.48 -0.03 -29.19
C ASP A 49 -25.15 1.07 -28.33
N PRO A 50 -26.24 1.71 -28.78
CA PRO A 50 -26.92 2.76 -28.03
C PRO A 50 -27.75 2.21 -26.85
N SER A 51 -27.95 0.90 -26.74
CA SER A 51 -28.64 0.24 -25.62
C SER A 51 -27.72 -0.09 -24.44
N LEU A 52 -26.41 -0.09 -24.66
CA LEU A 52 -25.42 -0.04 -23.59
C LEU A 52 -25.25 1.42 -23.18
N PRO A 53 -25.49 1.80 -21.92
CA PRO A 53 -25.37 3.19 -21.53
C PRO A 53 -23.96 3.68 -21.85
N ALA A 54 -23.88 4.90 -22.38
CA ALA A 54 -22.67 5.52 -22.93
C ALA A 54 -21.52 5.67 -21.92
N ASP A 55 -21.75 5.30 -20.67
CA ASP A 55 -20.97 5.55 -19.46
C ASP A 55 -20.06 4.39 -19.04
N ARG A 56 -20.32 3.13 -19.42
CA ARG A 56 -19.51 2.00 -18.91
C ARG A 56 -18.16 1.84 -19.59
N HIS A 57 -18.07 2.21 -20.87
CA HIS A 57 -16.82 2.10 -21.63
C HIS A 57 -15.73 3.02 -21.07
N ARG A 58 -16.11 4.18 -20.53
CA ARG A 58 -15.17 5.16 -19.95
C ARG A 58 -14.48 4.64 -18.68
N TRP A 59 -15.05 3.59 -18.08
CA TRP A 59 -14.56 2.95 -16.86
C TRP A 59 -13.83 1.64 -17.14
N LEU A 60 -13.75 1.22 -18.40
CA LEU A 60 -12.89 0.11 -18.80
C LEU A 60 -11.44 0.58 -18.86
N ILE A 61 -10.53 -0.27 -18.42
CA ILE A 61 -9.09 -0.03 -18.49
C ILE A 61 -8.50 -1.06 -19.46
N GLY A 62 -7.85 -0.58 -20.53
CA GLY A 62 -7.22 -1.46 -21.54
C GLY A 62 -8.23 -2.04 -22.53
N GLU A 63 -9.34 -1.36 -22.76
CA GLU A 63 -10.43 -1.70 -23.66
C GLU A 63 -10.01 -1.82 -25.13
N THR A 64 -8.88 -1.20 -25.51
CA THR A 64 -8.30 -1.27 -26.86
C THR A 64 -7.22 -2.35 -27.01
N THR A 65 -6.95 -3.13 -25.96
CA THR A 65 -5.97 -4.22 -26.04
C THR A 65 -6.50 -5.44 -26.79
N SER A 66 -5.60 -6.30 -27.26
CA SER A 66 -5.95 -7.53 -27.97
C SER A 66 -6.65 -8.59 -27.11
N ILE A 67 -6.74 -8.37 -25.79
CA ILE A 67 -7.31 -9.31 -24.82
C ILE A 67 -8.59 -8.77 -24.14
N SER A 68 -9.24 -7.76 -24.73
CA SER A 68 -10.37 -7.01 -24.15
C SER A 68 -9.99 -6.18 -22.91
N SER A 69 -10.95 -5.55 -22.23
CA SER A 69 -10.67 -4.72 -21.05
C SER A 69 -10.00 -5.51 -19.93
N LEU A 70 -8.86 -5.04 -19.45
CA LEU A 70 -8.11 -5.64 -18.34
C LEU A 70 -8.84 -5.49 -17.01
N ARG A 71 -9.52 -4.36 -16.81
CA ARG A 71 -10.29 -4.04 -15.61
C ARG A 71 -11.53 -3.24 -15.98
N ASP A 72 -12.51 -3.27 -15.11
CA ASP A 72 -13.73 -2.48 -15.19
C ASP A 72 -13.91 -1.75 -13.85
N MET A 73 -13.81 -0.43 -13.85
CA MET A 73 -13.97 0.37 -12.63
C MET A 73 -15.43 0.48 -12.21
N TRP A 74 -16.37 0.34 -13.14
CA TRP A 74 -17.81 0.40 -12.86
C TRP A 74 -18.34 -0.93 -12.33
N ASN A 75 -17.93 -2.04 -12.93
CA ASN A 75 -18.26 -3.39 -12.49
C ASN A 75 -17.02 -4.29 -12.41
N PRO A 76 -16.20 -4.16 -11.35
CA PRO A 76 -14.97 -4.94 -11.18
C PRO A 76 -15.16 -6.45 -11.32
N ARG A 77 -16.33 -6.97 -10.89
CA ARG A 77 -16.67 -8.40 -10.91
C ARG A 77 -16.65 -8.98 -12.33
N CYS A 78 -17.04 -8.20 -13.33
CA CYS A 78 -16.99 -8.60 -14.75
C CYS A 78 -15.56 -8.91 -15.22
N ALA A 79 -14.57 -8.27 -14.62
CA ALA A 79 -13.15 -8.46 -14.95
C ALA A 79 -12.42 -9.35 -13.93
N GLY A 80 -13.14 -10.09 -13.09
CA GLY A 80 -12.50 -10.99 -12.12
C GLY A 80 -12.07 -10.33 -10.80
N ASN A 81 -12.42 -9.05 -10.58
CA ASN A 81 -11.94 -8.25 -9.44
C ASN A 81 -13.05 -8.00 -8.41
N PRO A 82 -12.73 -7.87 -7.11
CA PRO A 82 -13.70 -7.51 -6.08
C PRO A 82 -14.28 -6.11 -6.30
N ALA A 83 -15.59 -5.95 -6.11
CA ALA A 83 -16.23 -4.64 -6.07
C ALA A 83 -16.43 -4.09 -4.64
N THR A 84 -16.34 -4.96 -3.64
CA THR A 84 -16.38 -4.63 -2.20
C THR A 84 -15.26 -5.34 -1.46
N VAL A 85 -15.00 -4.97 -0.20
CA VAL A 85 -13.92 -5.55 0.61
C VAL A 85 -14.20 -7.01 1.02
N THR A 86 -15.46 -7.37 1.22
CA THR A 86 -15.88 -8.74 1.59
C THR A 86 -16.15 -9.64 0.40
N ASP A 87 -16.13 -9.09 -0.81
CA ASP A 87 -16.41 -9.77 -2.08
C ASP A 87 -15.65 -11.10 -2.19
N ALA A 88 -16.31 -12.14 -2.70
CA ALA A 88 -15.71 -13.46 -2.89
C ALA A 88 -14.42 -13.41 -3.73
N GLN A 89 -14.30 -12.42 -4.62
CA GLN A 89 -13.13 -12.20 -5.47
C GLN A 89 -11.98 -11.46 -4.77
N TYR A 90 -12.15 -11.02 -3.51
CA TYR A 90 -11.12 -10.32 -2.76
C TYR A 90 -9.89 -11.21 -2.51
N HIS A 91 -8.72 -10.68 -2.86
CA HIS A 91 -7.48 -11.44 -2.92
C HIS A 91 -6.70 -11.34 -1.60
N CYS A 92 -6.53 -12.49 -0.93
CA CYS A 92 -5.80 -12.59 0.34
C CYS A 92 -4.41 -13.27 0.22
N ALA A 93 -4.00 -13.69 -0.98
CA ALA A 93 -2.72 -14.37 -1.20
C ALA A 93 -1.58 -13.38 -1.50
N THR A 94 -0.33 -13.85 -1.44
CA THR A 94 0.87 -13.03 -1.69
C THR A 94 1.16 -12.80 -3.17
N SER A 95 0.52 -13.55 -4.07
CA SER A 95 0.61 -13.32 -5.51
C SER A 95 0.15 -11.91 -5.87
N ASP A 96 0.65 -11.39 -7.00
CA ASP A 96 0.32 -10.04 -7.45
C ASP A 96 0.62 -8.98 -6.35
N SER A 97 1.72 -9.17 -5.62
CA SER A 97 2.15 -8.31 -4.51
C SER A 97 1.07 -8.09 -3.44
N GLY A 98 0.31 -9.14 -3.10
CA GLY A 98 -0.84 -9.01 -2.20
C GLY A 98 -2.14 -8.65 -2.91
N GLY A 99 -2.24 -8.92 -4.22
CA GLY A 99 -3.42 -8.68 -5.02
C GLY A 99 -3.63 -7.22 -5.42
N VAL A 100 -2.58 -6.45 -5.70
CA VAL A 100 -2.70 -5.01 -6.00
C VAL A 100 -3.59 -4.74 -7.21
N HIS A 101 -3.56 -5.59 -8.24
CA HIS A 101 -4.40 -5.44 -9.43
C HIS A 101 -5.80 -6.03 -9.24
N TYR A 102 -5.96 -7.02 -8.36
CA TYR A 102 -7.28 -7.54 -7.97
C TYR A 102 -8.01 -6.54 -7.06
N ASN A 103 -7.48 -6.30 -5.88
CA ASN A 103 -8.11 -5.51 -4.83
C ASN A 103 -8.27 -4.02 -5.21
N SER A 104 -7.58 -3.54 -6.25
CA SER A 104 -7.85 -2.22 -6.87
C SER A 104 -9.30 -2.06 -7.35
N GLY A 105 -10.03 -3.16 -7.59
CA GLY A 105 -11.44 -3.12 -7.95
C GLY A 105 -12.31 -2.36 -6.93
N VAL A 106 -12.00 -2.46 -5.63
CA VAL A 106 -12.76 -1.78 -4.56
C VAL A 106 -12.66 -0.24 -4.67
N PRO A 107 -11.46 0.39 -4.64
CA PRO A 107 -11.35 1.83 -4.81
C PRO A 107 -11.76 2.31 -6.21
N ASN A 108 -11.63 1.47 -7.24
CA ASN A 108 -12.14 1.77 -8.58
C ASN A 108 -13.66 1.89 -8.60
N ARG A 109 -14.37 0.96 -7.93
CA ARG A 109 -15.83 1.00 -7.78
C ARG A 109 -16.26 2.20 -6.96
N ALA A 110 -15.56 2.49 -5.87
CA ALA A 110 -15.86 3.66 -5.04
C ALA A 110 -15.77 4.96 -5.86
N PHE A 111 -14.68 5.13 -6.60
CA PHE A 111 -14.51 6.33 -7.43
C PHE A 111 -15.57 6.44 -8.52
N SER A 112 -15.83 5.36 -9.27
CA SER A 112 -16.80 5.40 -10.36
C SER A 112 -18.24 5.65 -9.88
N LEU A 113 -18.62 5.08 -8.73
CA LEU A 113 -19.91 5.29 -8.10
C LEU A 113 -20.06 6.72 -7.57
N PHE A 114 -19.00 7.32 -6.99
CA PHE A 114 -19.07 8.70 -6.54
C PHE A 114 -19.17 9.69 -7.69
N VAL A 115 -18.51 9.40 -8.82
CA VAL A 115 -18.57 10.24 -10.02
C VAL A 115 -19.94 10.19 -10.68
N ASP A 116 -20.44 9.00 -11.03
CA ASP A 116 -21.66 8.85 -11.84
C ASP A 116 -22.94 8.68 -11.01
N GLY A 117 -22.81 8.35 -9.73
CA GLY A 117 -23.95 7.93 -8.91
C GLY A 117 -24.48 6.56 -9.34
N GLY A 118 -25.66 6.21 -8.88
CA GLY A 118 -26.33 4.93 -9.16
C GLY A 118 -26.55 4.11 -7.89
N THR A 119 -27.12 2.91 -8.09
CA THR A 119 -27.41 1.99 -6.98
C THR A 119 -26.37 0.87 -6.94
N PHE A 120 -25.82 0.62 -5.77
CA PHE A 120 -24.85 -0.45 -5.52
C PHE A 120 -25.03 -0.99 -4.11
N ASP A 121 -25.15 -2.32 -3.99
CA ASP A 121 -25.24 -3.03 -2.72
C ASP A 121 -26.28 -2.47 -1.72
N GLY A 122 -27.43 -2.01 -2.25
CA GLY A 122 -28.51 -1.43 -1.44
C GLY A 122 -28.39 0.07 -1.16
N HIS A 123 -27.26 0.69 -1.51
CA HIS A 123 -27.03 2.13 -1.39
C HIS A 123 -27.35 2.83 -2.71
N THR A 124 -27.95 4.02 -2.66
CA THR A 124 -28.23 4.85 -3.84
C THR A 124 -27.49 6.17 -3.71
N VAL A 125 -26.60 6.42 -4.65
CA VAL A 125 -25.67 7.54 -4.66
C VAL A 125 -26.05 8.51 -5.77
N THR A 126 -26.11 9.80 -5.45
CA THR A 126 -26.17 10.87 -6.45
C THR A 126 -24.75 11.27 -6.83
N GLY A 127 -24.39 11.11 -8.10
CA GLY A 127 -23.03 11.36 -8.57
C GLY A 127 -22.65 12.84 -8.52
N VAL A 128 -21.40 13.11 -8.14
CA VAL A 128 -20.88 14.48 -8.04
C VAL A 128 -20.17 14.93 -9.33
N GLY A 129 -19.93 14.02 -10.27
CA GLY A 129 -19.18 14.29 -11.49
C GLY A 129 -17.66 14.27 -11.29
N LEU A 130 -16.93 14.15 -12.40
CA LEU A 130 -15.52 13.79 -12.41
C LEU A 130 -14.62 14.86 -11.78
N ASP A 131 -14.88 16.13 -12.06
CA ASP A 131 -14.06 17.24 -11.55
C ASP A 131 -14.05 17.28 -10.01
N ARG A 132 -15.24 17.20 -9.40
CA ARG A 132 -15.40 17.25 -7.95
C ARG A 132 -14.80 16.01 -7.28
N ALA A 133 -15.08 14.81 -7.80
CA ALA A 133 -14.53 13.57 -7.25
C ALA A 133 -13.00 13.53 -7.32
N ALA A 134 -12.40 13.98 -8.44
CA ALA A 134 -10.95 13.98 -8.60
C ALA A 134 -10.24 14.88 -7.58
N HIS A 135 -10.82 16.02 -7.20
CA HIS A 135 -10.27 16.88 -6.15
C HIS A 135 -10.24 16.20 -4.79
N VAL A 136 -11.31 15.46 -4.44
CA VAL A 136 -11.39 14.69 -3.19
C VAL A 136 -10.32 13.59 -3.18
N TRP A 137 -10.21 12.80 -4.25
CA TRP A 137 -9.21 11.73 -4.35
C TRP A 137 -7.78 12.27 -4.33
N TRP A 138 -7.52 13.38 -5.04
CA TRP A 138 -6.21 14.02 -5.05
C TRP A 138 -5.80 14.51 -3.67
N ARG A 139 -6.71 15.18 -2.96
CA ARG A 139 -6.44 15.65 -1.61
C ARG A 139 -6.22 14.50 -0.64
N ALA A 140 -7.06 13.46 -0.69
CA ALA A 140 -6.88 12.26 0.13
C ALA A 140 -5.46 11.70 -0.04
N ASN A 141 -5.04 11.51 -1.30
CA ASN A 141 -3.74 10.96 -1.65
C ASN A 141 -2.55 11.85 -1.25
N THR A 142 -2.67 13.17 -1.35
CA THR A 142 -1.53 14.09 -1.15
C THR A 142 -1.41 14.66 0.26
N ALA A 143 -2.51 14.75 1.00
CA ALA A 143 -2.56 15.38 2.33
C ALA A 143 -2.72 14.39 3.49
N HIS A 144 -3.33 13.21 3.25
CA HIS A 144 -3.72 12.31 4.35
C HIS A 144 -3.07 10.92 4.24
N LEU A 145 -2.96 10.35 3.03
CA LEU A 145 -2.39 9.01 2.87
C LEU A 145 -0.88 8.96 3.11
N THR A 146 -0.43 7.81 3.61
CA THR A 146 0.97 7.49 3.88
C THR A 146 1.34 6.17 3.20
N PRO A 147 2.64 5.80 3.11
CA PRO A 147 3.07 4.54 2.49
C PRO A 147 2.50 3.27 3.11
N ILE A 148 1.87 3.35 4.30
CA ILE A 148 1.30 2.20 5.01
C ILE A 148 -0.24 2.27 5.14
N SER A 149 -0.89 3.21 4.46
CA SER A 149 -2.34 3.40 4.56
C SER A 149 -3.11 2.23 3.94
N GLY A 150 -4.06 1.68 4.70
CA GLY A 150 -5.03 0.68 4.23
C GLY A 150 -6.35 1.30 3.76
N PHE A 151 -7.32 0.47 3.38
CA PHE A 151 -8.65 0.93 2.97
C PHE A 151 -9.40 1.73 4.07
N PRO A 152 -9.33 1.38 5.37
CA PRO A 152 -9.95 2.22 6.40
C PRO A 152 -9.31 3.61 6.53
N ASP A 153 -7.98 3.71 6.37
CA ASP A 153 -7.29 5.00 6.32
C ASP A 153 -7.72 5.79 5.08
N PHE A 154 -7.91 5.11 3.95
CA PHE A 154 -8.40 5.72 2.72
C PHE A 154 -9.82 6.24 2.84
N ALA A 155 -10.74 5.49 3.46
CA ALA A 155 -12.09 5.96 3.77
C ALA A 155 -12.07 7.22 4.64
N ASN A 156 -11.23 7.25 5.69
CA ASN A 156 -11.05 8.44 6.53
C ASN A 156 -10.51 9.63 5.74
N ALA A 157 -9.47 9.41 4.93
CA ALA A 157 -8.86 10.43 4.10
C ALA A 157 -9.85 11.02 3.08
N LEU A 158 -10.70 10.18 2.48
CA LEU A 158 -11.76 10.61 1.56
C LEU A 158 -12.80 11.49 2.27
N ALA A 159 -13.32 11.03 3.41
CA ALA A 159 -14.31 11.79 4.19
C ALA A 159 -13.74 13.15 4.65
N GLU A 160 -12.54 13.18 5.21
CA GLU A 160 -11.88 14.42 5.65
C GLU A 160 -11.59 15.37 4.48
N SER A 161 -11.14 14.82 3.35
CA SER A 161 -10.89 15.59 2.13
C SER A 161 -12.16 16.21 1.57
N CYS A 162 -13.26 15.46 1.54
CA CYS A 162 -14.54 15.98 1.07
C CYS A 162 -15.00 17.14 1.94
N GLN A 163 -15.03 16.96 3.27
CA GLN A 163 -15.43 18.00 4.22
C GLN A 163 -14.56 19.26 4.10
N THR A 164 -13.26 19.10 3.92
CA THR A 164 -12.35 20.24 3.73
C THR A 164 -12.64 21.04 2.45
N LEU A 165 -13.10 20.36 1.40
CA LEU A 165 -13.37 20.97 0.09
C LEU A 165 -14.79 21.53 -0.04
N VAL A 166 -15.67 21.35 0.96
CA VAL A 166 -17.01 21.94 0.97
C VAL A 166 -16.91 23.47 0.87
N GLY A 167 -17.64 24.04 -0.09
CA GLY A 167 -17.66 25.48 -0.35
C GLY A 167 -16.37 26.07 -0.95
N GLN A 168 -15.32 25.27 -1.14
CA GLN A 168 -14.07 25.74 -1.74
C GLN A 168 -14.19 25.86 -3.27
N PRO A 169 -13.52 26.83 -3.91
CA PRO A 169 -13.48 26.92 -5.36
C PRO A 169 -12.64 25.76 -5.93
N LEU A 170 -13.24 24.95 -6.79
CA LEU A 170 -12.59 23.82 -7.47
C LEU A 170 -12.38 24.14 -8.95
N LYS A 171 -11.30 23.64 -9.55
CA LYS A 171 -11.04 23.83 -10.98
C LYS A 171 -11.61 22.64 -11.77
N PRO A 172 -12.05 22.82 -13.02
CA PRO A 172 -12.33 21.66 -13.87
C PRO A 172 -11.01 20.99 -14.28
N LEU A 173 -11.06 19.68 -14.52
CA LEU A 173 -9.94 18.94 -15.07
C LEU A 173 -9.73 19.33 -16.53
N THR A 174 -8.48 19.53 -16.93
CA THR A 174 -8.11 19.87 -18.31
C THR A 174 -7.08 18.90 -18.85
N LEU A 175 -7.11 18.66 -20.17
CA LEU A 175 -6.08 17.90 -20.89
C LEU A 175 -4.99 18.79 -21.49
N THR A 176 -5.11 20.11 -21.30
CA THR A 176 -4.23 21.12 -21.84
C THR A 176 -3.81 22.10 -20.75
N ASP A 177 -2.55 22.53 -20.79
CA ASP A 177 -2.02 23.61 -19.96
C ASP A 177 -2.50 24.95 -20.51
N THR A 178 -3.77 25.27 -20.28
CA THR A 178 -4.39 26.53 -20.74
C THR A 178 -4.96 27.33 -19.59
N THR A 179 -5.20 28.63 -19.85
CA THR A 179 -5.70 29.69 -18.95
C THR A 179 -6.75 29.19 -17.95
N PRO A 180 -6.79 29.70 -16.69
CA PRO A 180 -7.63 29.12 -15.65
C PRO A 180 -9.10 29.12 -16.06
N ALA A 181 -9.66 27.92 -16.26
CA ALA A 181 -11.08 27.75 -16.47
C ALA A 181 -11.88 28.27 -15.28
N ALA A 182 -13.14 28.66 -15.53
CA ALA A 182 -14.09 29.01 -14.49
C ALA A 182 -14.21 27.86 -13.48
N SER A 183 -14.32 28.19 -12.20
CA SER A 183 -14.45 27.17 -11.16
C SER A 183 -15.70 26.32 -11.40
N VAL A 184 -15.62 25.04 -11.08
CA VAL A 184 -16.81 24.18 -11.03
C VAL A 184 -17.62 24.48 -9.78
N THR A 185 -18.89 24.07 -9.78
CA THR A 185 -19.75 24.17 -8.60
C THR A 185 -19.05 23.56 -7.38
N PRO A 186 -18.93 24.29 -6.26
CA PRO A 186 -18.30 23.75 -5.05
C PRO A 186 -19.00 22.49 -4.55
N LEU A 187 -18.25 21.66 -3.82
CA LEU A 187 -18.84 20.57 -3.04
C LEU A 187 -19.73 21.14 -1.93
N THR A 188 -20.77 20.39 -1.61
CA THR A 188 -21.71 20.65 -0.51
C THR A 188 -21.60 19.56 0.56
N ALA A 189 -22.18 19.81 1.75
CA ALA A 189 -22.27 18.77 2.78
C ALA A 189 -23.02 17.52 2.28
N THR A 190 -24.08 17.72 1.48
CA THR A 190 -24.84 16.62 0.86
C THR A 190 -23.99 15.80 -0.11
N ASP A 191 -23.08 16.42 -0.88
CA ASP A 191 -22.16 15.67 -1.73
C ASP A 191 -21.24 14.76 -0.87
N CYS A 192 -20.84 15.19 0.33
CA CYS A 192 -20.06 14.34 1.24
C CYS A 192 -20.88 13.25 1.90
N GLU A 193 -22.17 13.46 2.17
CA GLU A 193 -23.08 12.38 2.56
C GLU A 193 -23.18 11.31 1.46
N GLN A 194 -23.18 11.71 0.18
CA GLN A 194 -23.12 10.75 -0.93
C GLN A 194 -21.81 9.96 -0.97
N LEU A 195 -20.68 10.57 -0.56
CA LEU A 195 -19.40 9.87 -0.44
C LEU A 195 -19.41 8.87 0.72
N ASP A 196 -20.06 9.19 1.84
CA ASP A 196 -20.22 8.25 2.94
C ASP A 196 -21.02 7.02 2.50
N GLU A 197 -22.11 7.21 1.73
CA GLU A 197 -22.85 6.10 1.11
C GLU A 197 -21.97 5.23 0.20
N VAL A 198 -21.06 5.84 -0.58
CA VAL A 198 -20.09 5.11 -1.42
C VAL A 198 -19.10 4.30 -0.58
N ILE A 199 -18.60 4.87 0.52
CA ILE A 199 -17.65 4.24 1.43
C ILE A 199 -18.29 3.00 2.08
N GLU A 200 -19.54 3.11 2.51
CA GLU A 200 -20.30 1.99 3.06
C GLU A 200 -20.60 0.94 2.00
N ALA A 201 -21.11 1.34 0.82
CA ALA A 201 -21.45 0.42 -0.26
C ALA A 201 -20.26 -0.39 -0.79
N THR A 202 -19.04 0.16 -0.70
CA THR A 202 -17.80 -0.52 -1.10
C THR A 202 -17.06 -1.16 0.07
N GLU A 203 -17.58 -1.00 1.29
CA GLU A 203 -17.06 -1.57 2.52
C GLU A 203 -15.63 -1.14 2.85
N LEU A 204 -15.18 0.05 2.42
CA LEU A 204 -13.78 0.50 2.58
C LEU A 204 -13.32 0.53 4.04
N ARG A 205 -14.24 0.65 5.00
CA ARG A 205 -13.94 0.63 6.45
C ARG A 205 -13.78 -0.78 7.02
N THR A 206 -14.07 -1.82 6.25
CA THR A 206 -14.03 -3.20 6.73
C THR A 206 -12.61 -3.67 6.96
N ASP A 207 -12.38 -4.23 8.15
CA ASP A 207 -11.14 -4.90 8.49
C ASP A 207 -11.12 -6.33 7.90
N VAL A 208 -10.19 -6.57 6.97
CA VAL A 208 -9.99 -7.89 6.33
C VAL A 208 -9.09 -8.82 7.13
N ALA A 209 -8.53 -8.40 8.26
CA ALA A 209 -7.52 -9.17 8.99
C ALA A 209 -8.03 -10.56 9.38
N VAL A 210 -9.29 -10.68 9.80
CA VAL A 210 -9.91 -11.96 10.13
C VAL A 210 -10.11 -12.82 8.88
N ARG A 211 -10.68 -12.23 7.81
CA ARG A 211 -11.00 -12.92 6.56
C ARG A 211 -9.75 -13.47 5.86
N CYS A 212 -8.74 -12.62 5.72
CA CYS A 212 -7.48 -12.99 5.11
C CYS A 212 -6.52 -13.69 6.08
N ASN A 213 -6.92 -13.86 7.35
CA ASN A 213 -6.07 -14.38 8.43
C ASN A 213 -4.71 -13.63 8.48
N PHE A 214 -4.74 -12.32 8.24
CA PHE A 214 -3.60 -11.45 8.44
C PHE A 214 -3.42 -11.28 9.94
N ARG A 215 -2.50 -12.06 10.50
CA ARG A 215 -2.19 -11.99 11.92
C ARG A 215 -1.19 -10.87 12.13
N MET A 216 -1.56 -9.89 12.95
CA MET A 216 -0.55 -9.02 13.53
C MET A 216 0.47 -9.88 14.25
N ARG A 217 1.75 -9.67 13.93
CA ARG A 217 2.86 -10.38 14.57
C ARG A 217 3.00 -10.02 16.05
N PHE A 218 2.40 -8.91 16.46
CA PHE A 218 2.36 -8.40 17.82
C PHE A 218 0.91 -8.20 18.27
N THR A 219 0.61 -8.56 19.51
CA THR A 219 -0.71 -8.28 20.10
C THR A 219 -0.88 -6.77 20.28
N PRO A 220 -1.99 -6.15 19.82
CA PRO A 220 -2.29 -4.76 20.10
C PRO A 220 -2.40 -4.49 21.61
N GLY A 221 -2.00 -3.29 22.02
CA GLY A 221 -2.11 -2.82 23.40
C GLY A 221 -0.76 -2.57 24.07
N ASP A 222 -0.81 -1.90 25.23
CA ASP A 222 0.39 -1.65 26.00
C ASP A 222 0.88 -2.95 26.63
N ILE A 223 2.15 -3.27 26.39
CA ILE A 223 2.82 -4.36 27.10
C ILE A 223 2.89 -3.94 28.57
N ALA A 224 2.07 -4.59 29.41
CA ALA A 224 2.13 -4.47 30.86
C ALA A 224 3.54 -4.84 31.33
N SER A 225 4.34 -3.84 31.66
CA SER A 225 5.76 -3.99 31.98
C SER A 225 6.03 -4.10 33.48
N ALA A 226 4.99 -4.29 34.31
CA ALA A 226 5.17 -4.47 35.74
C ALA A 226 6.03 -5.71 36.00
N CYS A 227 6.98 -5.60 36.93
CA CYS A 227 7.82 -6.73 37.33
C CYS A 227 7.03 -7.81 38.11
N GLY A 228 5.70 -7.66 38.25
CA GLY A 228 4.78 -8.53 38.97
C GLY A 228 4.24 -7.86 40.24
N ALA A 229 3.23 -8.48 40.87
CA ALA A 229 2.76 -8.04 42.18
C ALA A 229 3.89 -8.13 43.22
N GLY A 230 4.01 -7.13 44.10
CA GLY A 230 5.07 -7.07 45.11
C GLY A 230 6.42 -6.55 44.61
N THR A 231 6.47 -5.93 43.42
CA THR A 231 7.67 -5.29 42.89
C THR A 231 7.52 -3.78 42.78
N THR A 232 8.63 -3.05 42.92
CA THR A 232 8.70 -1.61 42.66
C THR A 232 9.35 -1.39 41.30
N THR A 233 8.67 -0.66 40.41
CA THR A 233 9.24 -0.27 39.12
C THR A 233 9.90 1.10 39.23
N VAL A 234 11.18 1.18 38.85
CA VAL A 234 11.91 2.43 38.69
C VAL A 234 12.19 2.62 37.21
N THR A 235 11.74 3.73 36.65
CA THR A 235 11.94 4.04 35.24
C THR A 235 13.22 4.86 35.07
N GLY A 236 14.21 4.29 34.36
CA GLY A 236 15.52 4.93 34.17
C GLY A 236 15.60 5.88 32.97
N LEU A 237 14.99 5.49 31.84
CA LEU A 237 14.96 6.30 30.61
C LEU A 237 13.55 6.21 30.01
N VAL A 238 12.98 7.37 29.70
CA VAL A 238 11.76 7.51 28.89
C VAL A 238 12.11 8.45 27.75
N GLU A 239 11.73 8.06 26.55
CA GLU A 239 11.86 8.88 25.36
C GLU A 239 10.57 8.72 24.54
N ASP A 240 9.95 9.84 24.20
CA ASP A 240 8.79 9.94 23.32
C ASP A 240 9.10 10.69 22.02
N PHE A 241 10.26 11.35 21.93
CA PHE A 241 10.74 12.18 20.82
C PHE A 241 9.94 13.45 20.54
N ASP A 242 8.96 13.81 21.37
CA ASP A 242 8.16 15.03 21.21
C ASP A 242 8.98 16.30 21.46
N GLY A 243 9.97 16.20 22.36
CA GLY A 243 10.95 17.25 22.62
C GLY A 243 12.18 17.23 21.69
N GLY A 244 12.19 16.36 20.67
CA GLY A 244 13.35 16.10 19.82
C GLY A 244 14.17 14.89 20.27
N ALA A 245 15.34 14.68 19.67
CA ALA A 245 16.20 13.50 19.90
C ALA A 245 17.46 13.84 20.73
N ALA A 246 17.34 14.72 21.72
CA ALA A 246 18.49 15.18 22.50
C ALA A 246 19.17 14.00 23.22
N GLY A 247 20.49 13.89 23.09
CA GLY A 247 21.28 12.79 23.67
C GLY A 247 21.25 11.47 22.90
N TRP A 248 20.39 11.35 21.89
CA TRP A 248 20.40 10.22 20.97
C TRP A 248 21.34 10.49 19.80
N THR A 249 22.02 9.44 19.32
CA THR A 249 22.95 9.53 18.20
C THR A 249 22.43 8.70 17.04
N ALA A 250 22.18 9.32 15.89
CA ALA A 250 21.92 8.60 14.65
C ALA A 250 23.25 8.32 13.95
N GLU A 251 23.52 7.05 13.64
CA GLU A 251 24.73 6.61 12.96
C GLU A 251 24.38 5.80 11.71
N VAL A 252 25.23 5.88 10.69
CA VAL A 252 25.12 5.07 9.48
C VAL A 252 26.47 4.47 9.14
N GLN A 253 26.53 3.14 9.10
CA GLN A 253 27.68 2.42 8.56
C GLN A 253 27.36 1.94 7.15
N LYS A 254 28.09 2.45 6.16
CA LYS A 254 27.83 2.17 4.75
C LYS A 254 29.10 2.23 3.91
N ALA A 255 29.07 1.59 2.75
CA ALA A 255 30.11 1.76 1.73
C ALA A 255 30.07 3.19 1.16
N ALA A 256 31.19 3.64 0.56
CA ALA A 256 31.33 5.01 0.07
C ALA A 256 30.30 5.38 -1.03
N ASP A 257 29.92 4.40 -1.84
CA ASP A 257 28.93 4.50 -2.91
C ASP A 257 27.47 4.37 -2.43
N SER A 258 27.28 4.04 -1.14
CA SER A 258 25.94 3.83 -0.58
C SER A 258 25.29 5.13 -0.13
N GLN A 259 24.00 5.23 -0.43
CA GLN A 259 23.09 6.30 -0.05
C GLN A 259 22.24 5.93 1.17
N ALA A 260 22.67 4.94 1.99
CA ALA A 260 21.98 4.60 3.23
C ALA A 260 21.76 5.86 4.10
N VAL A 261 20.57 5.93 4.69
CA VAL A 261 20.04 7.11 5.38
C VAL A 261 20.02 6.90 6.89
N ALA A 262 20.30 7.97 7.65
CA ALA A 262 20.27 7.94 9.10
C ALA A 262 18.84 7.89 9.63
N TRP A 263 18.69 7.50 10.90
CA TRP A 263 17.45 7.73 11.63
C TRP A 263 17.17 9.24 11.72
N GLY A 264 15.90 9.60 11.62
CA GLY A 264 15.42 10.96 11.78
C GLY A 264 14.17 11.02 12.66
N LEU A 265 13.58 12.20 12.72
CA LEU A 265 12.31 12.44 13.39
C LEU A 265 11.21 12.68 12.37
N THR A 266 10.00 12.21 12.65
CA THR A 266 8.82 12.46 11.82
C THR A 266 7.56 12.56 12.66
N SER A 267 6.62 13.39 12.20
CA SER A 267 5.25 13.47 12.74
C SER A 267 4.23 12.71 11.87
N ARG A 268 4.67 12.08 10.78
CA ARG A 268 3.81 11.40 9.80
C ARG A 268 3.55 9.94 10.19
N VAL A 269 3.01 9.72 11.38
CA VAL A 269 2.71 8.37 11.88
C VAL A 269 1.26 8.32 12.34
N SER A 270 0.45 7.54 11.62
CA SER A 270 -0.98 7.38 11.92
C SER A 270 -1.19 6.88 13.35
N GLY A 271 -2.06 7.56 14.11
CA GLY A 271 -2.37 7.19 15.50
C GLY A 271 -1.41 7.74 16.57
N SER A 272 -0.44 8.59 16.21
CA SER A 272 0.42 9.29 17.18
C SER A 272 0.19 10.81 17.10
N ALA A 273 -0.24 11.42 18.20
CA ALA A 273 -0.23 12.88 18.36
C ALA A 273 1.16 13.31 18.85
N GLY A 274 2.16 13.29 17.97
CA GLY A 274 3.54 13.56 18.37
C GLY A 274 4.59 13.31 17.29
N THR A 275 5.85 13.52 17.66
CA THR A 275 7.03 13.22 16.85
C THR A 275 7.59 11.88 17.26
N VAL A 276 8.04 11.06 16.32
CA VAL A 276 8.67 9.77 16.61
C VAL A 276 10.00 9.63 15.90
N ALA A 277 10.88 8.78 16.44
CA ALA A 277 12.06 8.33 15.73
C ALA A 277 11.66 7.39 14.56
N PHE A 278 12.25 7.64 13.40
CA PHE A 278 11.91 6.95 12.16
C PHE A 278 13.16 6.64 11.34
N ALA A 279 13.28 5.38 10.92
CA ALA A 279 14.24 4.97 9.91
C ALA A 279 13.54 4.86 8.56
N ALA A 280 13.92 5.72 7.61
CA ALA A 280 13.43 5.60 6.25
C ALA A 280 13.94 4.29 5.62
N ASN A 281 13.08 3.64 4.83
CA ASN A 281 13.45 2.54 3.94
C ASN A 281 13.62 3.11 2.52
N PRO A 282 14.80 3.66 2.17
CA PRO A 282 15.01 4.23 0.84
C PRO A 282 14.91 3.11 -0.20
N GLN A 283 14.24 3.38 -1.31
CA GLN A 283 14.21 2.44 -2.42
C GLN A 283 15.60 2.36 -3.04
N GLY A 284 16.24 1.19 -2.89
CA GLY A 284 17.48 0.87 -3.58
C GLY A 284 17.19 0.21 -4.92
N GLU A 285 17.84 0.70 -5.98
CA GLU A 285 17.83 0.02 -7.28
C GLU A 285 19.15 -0.75 -7.46
N CYS A 286 19.08 -1.96 -8.04
CA CYS A 286 20.26 -2.80 -8.23
C CYS A 286 21.34 -2.20 -9.15
N GLN A 287 21.06 -1.12 -9.88
CA GLN A 287 21.98 -0.58 -10.90
C GLN A 287 22.48 0.86 -10.63
N THR A 288 21.72 1.70 -9.93
CA THR A 288 22.04 3.14 -9.81
C THR A 288 21.80 3.73 -8.42
N GLY A 289 21.27 2.95 -7.47
CA GLY A 289 20.88 3.43 -6.14
C GLY A 289 21.27 2.46 -5.04
N ASN A 290 22.57 2.25 -4.81
CA ASN A 290 23.04 1.47 -3.67
C ASN A 290 22.62 2.18 -2.38
N VAL A 291 21.73 1.57 -1.59
CA VAL A 291 21.31 2.08 -0.27
C VAL A 291 21.71 1.11 0.84
N ALA A 292 22.60 0.16 0.56
CA ALA A 292 23.02 -0.85 1.52
C ALA A 292 23.81 -0.20 2.66
N GLY A 293 23.36 -0.41 3.89
CA GLY A 293 24.04 0.10 5.08
C GLY A 293 23.32 -0.30 6.35
N ASN A 294 23.95 -0.01 7.47
CA ASN A 294 23.38 -0.18 8.81
C ASN A 294 23.04 1.19 9.38
N SER A 295 21.75 1.49 9.46
CA SER A 295 21.23 2.71 10.09
C SER A 295 20.86 2.43 11.54
N MET A 296 21.50 3.13 12.46
CA MET A 296 21.41 2.90 13.90
C MET A 296 20.94 4.17 14.62
N LEU A 297 20.10 4.00 15.63
CA LEU A 297 19.78 5.03 16.60
C LEU A 297 20.27 4.56 17.97
N LEU A 298 21.17 5.32 18.56
CA LEU A 298 21.86 4.97 19.79
C LEU A 298 21.33 5.83 20.93
N SER A 299 20.90 5.18 22.02
CA SER A 299 20.47 5.88 23.22
C SER A 299 21.63 6.59 23.93
N PRO A 300 21.34 7.53 24.84
CA PRO A 300 22.25 7.86 25.93
C PRO A 300 22.62 6.60 26.74
N SER A 301 23.74 6.66 27.46
CA SER A 301 24.11 5.61 28.42
C SER A 301 23.17 5.64 29.61
N VAL A 302 22.66 4.48 30.01
CA VAL A 302 21.83 4.32 31.21
C VAL A 302 22.59 3.50 32.24
N THR A 303 22.64 3.99 33.47
CA THR A 303 23.23 3.27 34.61
C THR A 303 22.19 2.33 35.19
N VAL A 304 22.44 1.02 35.14
CA VAL A 304 21.60 0.02 35.81
C VAL A 304 22.06 -0.08 37.27
N PRO A 305 21.17 0.12 38.26
CA PRO A 305 21.56 -0.01 39.67
C PRO A 305 22.06 -1.42 40.00
N THR A 306 22.93 -1.51 41.01
CA THR A 306 23.63 -2.75 41.41
C THR A 306 22.76 -3.74 42.20
N ASP A 307 21.53 -3.37 42.55
CA ASP A 307 20.61 -4.24 43.28
C ASP A 307 20.14 -5.41 42.40
N ALA A 308 19.54 -6.44 43.03
CA ALA A 308 18.95 -7.60 42.33
C ALA A 308 17.72 -7.19 41.50
N LEU A 309 17.95 -6.45 40.42
CA LEU A 309 16.94 -5.90 39.53
C LEU A 309 16.72 -6.82 38.33
N SER A 310 15.51 -6.78 37.80
CA SER A 310 15.16 -7.35 36.51
C SER A 310 15.01 -6.21 35.50
N PRO A 311 16.11 -5.73 34.87
CA PRO A 311 16.04 -4.63 33.93
C PRO A 311 15.16 -5.02 32.72
N ARG A 312 14.30 -4.09 32.29
CA ARG A 312 13.39 -4.27 31.15
C ARG A 312 13.50 -3.09 30.22
N LEU A 313 13.47 -3.36 28.92
CA LEU A 313 13.32 -2.36 27.87
C LEU A 313 11.95 -2.52 27.23
N ARG A 314 11.27 -1.40 26.98
CA ARG A 314 9.97 -1.37 26.30
C ARG A 314 10.04 -0.39 25.15
N PHE A 315 9.54 -0.82 24.00
CA PHE A 315 9.42 0.00 22.80
C PHE A 315 7.95 0.01 22.38
N ARG A 316 7.38 1.20 22.19
CA ARG A 316 6.16 1.34 21.40
C ARG A 316 6.61 1.60 19.97
N HIS A 317 6.20 0.73 19.04
CA HIS A 317 6.67 0.79 17.67
C HIS A 317 5.52 0.49 16.72
N GLN A 318 5.43 1.23 15.62
CA GLN A 318 4.59 0.87 14.48
C GLN A 318 5.50 0.28 13.40
N VAL A 319 5.31 -1.00 13.07
CA VAL A 319 6.00 -1.63 11.95
C VAL A 319 5.01 -2.05 10.89
N SER A 320 5.40 -1.88 9.62
CA SER A 320 4.90 -2.68 8.51
C SER A 320 6.09 -3.49 8.02
N LEU A 321 6.02 -4.81 8.14
CA LEU A 321 7.14 -5.69 7.78
C LEU A 321 6.66 -6.72 6.74
N GLU A 322 7.39 -6.81 5.63
CA GLU A 322 7.38 -8.01 4.83
C GLU A 322 8.13 -9.13 5.58
N GLY A 323 7.49 -10.30 5.71
CA GLY A 323 8.11 -11.46 6.34
C GLY A 323 9.41 -11.86 5.64
N ASP A 324 10.46 -12.14 6.40
CA ASP A 324 11.80 -12.53 5.93
C ASP A 324 12.64 -11.43 5.24
N TYR A 325 12.04 -10.31 4.85
CA TYR A 325 12.75 -9.19 4.22
C TYR A 325 12.95 -8.02 5.20
N ASP A 326 11.88 -7.58 5.85
CA ASP A 326 11.89 -6.37 6.68
C ASP A 326 12.09 -6.65 8.16
N GLY A 327 12.75 -5.72 8.84
CA GLY A 327 12.86 -5.70 10.29
C GLY A 327 14.03 -4.89 10.82
N GLY A 328 13.99 -4.63 12.12
CA GLY A 328 15.14 -4.21 12.92
C GLY A 328 15.50 -5.31 13.92
N ASN A 329 16.66 -5.19 14.57
CA ASN A 329 16.91 -5.95 15.79
C ASN A 329 17.12 -4.99 16.96
N VAL A 330 17.26 -5.50 18.17
CA VAL A 330 17.75 -4.70 19.30
C VAL A 330 19.01 -5.39 19.77
N LYS A 331 20.04 -4.61 20.08
CA LYS A 331 21.35 -4.99 20.59
C LYS A 331 21.65 -4.10 21.78
N VAL A 332 22.49 -4.58 22.67
CA VAL A 332 22.92 -3.89 23.88
C VAL A 332 24.45 -3.94 23.93
N SER A 333 25.07 -2.79 24.18
CA SER A 333 26.47 -2.65 24.58
C SER A 333 26.51 -2.48 26.10
N VAL A 334 27.37 -3.23 26.78
CA VAL A 334 27.56 -3.16 28.23
C VAL A 334 28.97 -2.64 28.50
N ASN A 335 29.11 -1.60 29.32
CA ASN A 335 30.41 -1.02 29.69
C ASN A 335 31.30 -0.70 28.49
N ASP A 336 30.73 0.00 27.50
CA ASP A 336 31.38 0.34 26.23
C ASP A 336 31.91 -0.87 25.43
N GLY A 337 31.45 -2.08 25.79
CA GLY A 337 31.72 -3.30 25.05
C GLY A 337 30.99 -3.36 23.71
N PRO A 338 31.22 -4.41 22.91
CA PRO A 338 30.56 -4.57 21.62
C PRO A 338 29.05 -4.69 21.77
N PHE A 339 28.30 -4.16 20.79
CA PHE A 339 26.86 -4.36 20.70
C PHE A 339 26.53 -5.84 20.42
N THR A 340 25.82 -6.48 21.35
CA THR A 340 25.39 -7.88 21.24
C THR A 340 23.87 -7.98 21.35
N ALA A 341 23.25 -9.02 20.80
CA ALA A 341 21.82 -9.22 21.01
C ALA A 341 21.54 -9.41 22.51
N PRO A 342 20.48 -8.80 23.08
CA PRO A 342 20.15 -8.98 24.48
C PRO A 342 19.92 -10.46 24.79
N PRO A 343 20.30 -10.94 26.00
CA PRO A 343 20.05 -12.32 26.40
C PRO A 343 18.57 -12.64 26.25
N ARG A 344 18.26 -13.74 25.55
CA ARG A 344 16.87 -14.21 25.44
C ARG A 344 16.42 -14.68 26.83
N ALA A 345 15.65 -13.86 27.53
CA ALA A 345 14.93 -14.33 28.70
C ALA A 345 13.93 -15.41 28.26
N ALA A 346 13.88 -16.54 28.98
CA ALA A 346 12.79 -17.50 28.86
C ALA A 346 11.47 -16.77 29.18
N GLY A 347 10.72 -16.38 28.16
CA GLY A 347 9.51 -15.56 28.31
C GLY A 347 9.41 -14.38 27.33
N CYS A 348 10.50 -13.96 26.69
CA CYS A 348 10.40 -13.17 25.46
C CYS A 348 10.03 -14.11 24.31
N THR A 349 8.73 -14.31 24.10
CA THR A 349 8.20 -14.95 22.89
C THR A 349 8.52 -14.09 21.67
N THR A 350 9.75 -14.22 21.16
CA THR A 350 9.99 -14.16 19.72
C THR A 350 9.89 -15.60 19.21
N HIS A 351 8.67 -16.14 19.14
CA HIS A 351 8.43 -17.48 18.59
C HIS A 351 7.73 -17.39 17.23
N PRO A 352 8.01 -18.31 16.29
CA PRO A 352 9.36 -18.71 15.86
C PRO A 352 9.44 -18.88 14.32
N ARG A 353 10.67 -18.96 13.80
CA ARG A 353 10.95 -19.64 12.52
C ARG A 353 10.30 -21.04 12.55
N ARG A 354 9.64 -21.44 11.45
CA ARG A 354 9.20 -22.83 11.25
C ARG A 354 10.41 -23.74 10.95
N PRO A 355 10.49 -24.95 11.51
CA PRO A 355 11.42 -25.98 11.08
C PRO A 355 10.76 -26.95 10.09
N SER A 356 11.39 -27.16 8.92
CA SER A 356 11.44 -28.38 8.09
C SER A 356 12.07 -27.96 6.76
N SER A 357 13.11 -28.56 6.17
CA SER A 357 13.69 -29.89 6.30
C SER A 357 15.00 -29.92 5.50
N ARG A 358 16.13 -30.37 6.07
CA ARG A 358 17.11 -31.24 5.40
C ARG A 358 18.29 -31.63 6.31
N THR A 359 18.33 -32.94 6.59
CA THR A 359 19.53 -33.80 6.73
C THR A 359 20.63 -33.45 7.76
N THR A 360 20.70 -34.32 8.77
CA THR A 360 21.84 -34.76 9.62
C THR A 360 23.26 -34.47 9.09
N PRO A 361 24.27 -34.21 9.96
CA PRO A 361 25.05 -35.34 10.50
C PRO A 361 25.62 -35.22 11.95
N ARG A 362 25.73 -36.40 12.57
CA ARG A 362 26.75 -36.94 13.50
C ARG A 362 27.24 -36.14 14.72
N THR A 363 27.02 -36.80 15.85
CA THR A 363 27.69 -36.75 17.17
C THR A 363 29.23 -36.64 17.17
N ARG A 364 29.79 -35.87 18.12
CA ARG A 364 30.78 -36.31 19.13
C ARG A 364 31.01 -35.23 20.22
N GLY A 365 31.36 -35.70 21.42
CA GLY A 365 31.41 -34.98 22.72
C GLY A 365 32.40 -33.81 22.83
N GLY A 366 32.61 -33.16 23.96
CA GLY A 366 32.21 -33.36 25.36
C GLY A 366 32.91 -32.28 26.22
N ALA A 367 32.61 -32.27 27.52
CA ALA A 367 33.31 -31.57 28.63
C ALA A 367 33.06 -30.06 28.89
N THR A 368 32.32 -29.81 29.97
CA THR A 368 32.57 -28.76 31.00
C THR A 368 33.56 -29.31 32.07
N PRO A 369 34.05 -28.58 33.12
CA PRO A 369 33.64 -27.26 33.67
C PRO A 369 34.75 -26.30 34.23
N SER A 370 34.28 -25.16 34.80
CA SER A 370 34.82 -24.32 35.92
C SER A 370 35.66 -23.08 35.54
N SER A 371 35.69 -21.93 36.24
CA SER A 371 34.95 -21.32 37.38
C SER A 371 35.42 -19.86 37.57
N ALA A 372 34.58 -18.99 38.19
CA ALA A 372 34.88 -17.70 38.88
C ALA A 372 35.35 -16.51 38.00
N SER A 373 35.04 -15.22 38.24
CA SER A 373 34.72 -14.43 39.45
C SER A 373 34.19 -13.01 39.10
N GLY A 374 33.22 -12.48 39.87
CA GLY A 374 33.12 -11.06 40.31
C GLY A 374 32.52 -9.99 39.37
N PRO A 375 31.48 -9.22 39.78
CA PRO A 375 30.85 -8.19 38.96
C PRO A 375 31.42 -6.79 39.19
N GLY A 376 31.49 -5.99 38.12
CA GLY A 376 31.63 -4.53 38.15
C GLY A 376 30.38 -3.88 37.55
N PRO A 377 30.09 -2.59 37.88
CA PRO A 377 28.85 -1.92 37.49
C PRO A 377 28.70 -1.88 35.96
N ALA A 378 27.47 -2.05 35.46
CA ALA A 378 27.14 -2.19 34.04
C ALA A 378 26.37 -0.97 33.52
N THR A 379 27.00 -0.13 32.69
CA THR A 379 26.31 0.84 31.83
C THR A 379 25.80 0.13 30.59
N THR A 380 24.57 0.40 30.15
CA THR A 380 24.01 -0.24 28.94
C THR A 380 23.51 0.76 27.90
N ARG A 381 23.83 0.51 26.63
CA ARG A 381 23.41 1.28 25.44
C ARG A 381 22.71 0.35 24.45
N ALA A 382 21.54 0.70 23.91
CA ALA A 382 20.80 -0.19 22.99
C ALA A 382 20.75 0.32 21.54
N THR A 383 20.78 -0.57 20.53
CA THR A 383 20.73 -0.24 19.08
C THR A 383 20.02 -1.28 18.22
N SER A 384 19.60 -0.91 17.01
CA SER A 384 19.11 -1.84 15.99
C SER A 384 20.01 -1.88 14.74
N ALA A 385 20.50 -3.06 14.34
CA ALA A 385 21.34 -3.28 13.14
C ALA A 385 21.27 -4.72 12.56
N ARG A 386 20.81 -4.90 11.33
CA ARG A 386 20.79 -6.17 10.54
C ARG A 386 22.22 -6.74 10.31
N PRO A 387 22.43 -8.06 10.14
CA PRO A 387 23.74 -8.59 9.71
C PRO A 387 23.84 -8.57 8.17
N GLY A 388 24.92 -7.96 7.66
CA GLY A 388 25.28 -7.98 6.23
C GLY A 388 25.85 -9.34 5.79
N ALA A 389 25.45 -9.79 4.61
CA ALA A 389 26.04 -10.93 3.92
C ALA A 389 27.38 -10.52 3.28
N SER A 390 28.41 -11.35 3.46
CA SER A 390 29.71 -11.20 2.80
C SER A 390 29.72 -11.98 1.47
N PRO A 391 30.40 -11.50 0.41
CA PRO A 391 30.45 -12.16 -0.89
C PRO A 391 31.67 -13.08 -1.00
N SER A 392 31.49 -14.36 -1.31
CA SER A 392 32.47 -15.14 -2.09
C SER A 392 31.93 -16.52 -2.46
N SER A 393 31.81 -16.77 -3.76
CA SER A 393 32.28 -18.00 -4.39
C SER A 393 32.04 -17.93 -5.89
N THR A 394 33.15 -17.77 -6.62
CA THR A 394 33.30 -18.11 -8.02
C THR A 394 33.07 -19.60 -8.22
N TRP A 395 32.27 -19.98 -9.22
CA TRP A 395 32.26 -21.32 -9.81
C TRP A 395 32.21 -21.23 -11.34
N PRO A 396 32.86 -22.17 -12.05
CA PRO A 396 33.15 -22.07 -13.48
C PRO A 396 31.96 -22.47 -14.36
N GLN A 397 31.85 -21.82 -15.52
CA GLN A 397 30.91 -22.12 -16.59
C GLN A 397 31.29 -23.42 -17.32
N PRO A 398 30.36 -24.37 -17.52
CA PRO A 398 30.48 -25.39 -18.56
C PRO A 398 29.85 -24.91 -19.88
N ALA A 399 30.50 -25.28 -20.97
CA ALA A 399 30.25 -24.87 -22.35
C ALA A 399 28.85 -25.23 -22.92
N SER A 400 28.36 -24.36 -23.80
CA SER A 400 27.19 -24.56 -24.65
C SER A 400 27.48 -25.49 -25.85
N PRO A 401 26.55 -26.37 -26.26
CA PRO A 401 26.47 -26.88 -27.63
C PRO A 401 25.51 -26.04 -28.49
N PRO A 402 25.62 -26.14 -29.84
CA PRO A 402 25.12 -25.13 -30.77
C PRO A 402 23.62 -25.25 -31.08
N ALA A 403 22.99 -24.09 -31.33
CA ALA A 403 21.64 -24.00 -31.86
C ALA A 403 21.68 -24.13 -33.39
N THR A 404 20.96 -25.11 -33.92
CA THR A 404 20.48 -25.16 -35.31
C THR A 404 19.15 -24.42 -35.42
N ARG A 405 19.13 -23.29 -36.13
CA ARG A 405 18.31 -23.04 -37.33
C ARG A 405 18.61 -21.67 -37.90
#